data_AF-A0A4U8YJW3-F1
#
_entry.id   AF-A0A4U8YJW3-F1
#
_cell.length_a   1.000
_cell.length_b   1.000
_cell.length_c   1.000
_cell.angle_alpha   90.00
_cell.angle_beta   90.00
_cell.angle_gamma   90.00
#
_symmetry.space_group_name_H-M   'P 1'
#
loop_
_entity.id
_entity.type
_entity.pdbx_description
1 polymer ?
#
loop_
_entity_poly.entity_id
_entity_poly.type
_entity_poly.pdbx_seq_one_letter_code
_entity_poly.pdbx_strand_id
1 'polypeptide(L)'
;MLKRYFAVLLIPLMCAACTHGTQPASQEAYGVAHVETVNGIPTPASSTTLYEAMDYYGAVLAYLWAMPAMGLKGWENANVDMGADPSLDGRICLYQGYDGAAGILTPNTEVTYVISFVDTHVHGPAVWVIPPGSTAGYVGDQWQRPILDTGVTGPDRGEGVKLLIVGPENEVPDHDGSYTVVESPTNVVWLGTRNMAPKGPEHDRINAAFDSYPFGSPKLADRVKFQKGTGAFKQYQPHGMAFWENLNAMVQREVMADRDLFFYAILQNLGIEKGKPFSPSPEQISLLEEAERVGYLMAVNNSFKKRIDGARYYPDRRWYVALINTPDQVQPTHGELFERASWFHEAIGSTRAMKLSKPGPGSTYLGQYEDSQGIGFDGGKNYRLVVPADVPAGQFWALTVYESDSRTLIRNQQKKAEINSLNNVTANDDGTTTLYIGPDSPKGMESNWIQTAQGQNWFTYFRLYEPRQPYFDKSWVLNDIEQMP
;
A
#
# COMPACT_ATOMS: atom_id res chain seq x y z
N MET A 1 83.85 26.65 -62.28
CA MET A 1 84.18 27.96 -61.66
C MET A 1 83.17 28.98 -62.15
N LEU A 2 82.25 29.48 -61.32
CA LEU A 2 81.95 30.92 -61.25
C LEU A 2 81.05 31.22 -60.04
N LYS A 3 81.15 32.46 -59.57
CA LYS A 3 80.87 32.93 -58.22
C LYS A 3 79.37 33.08 -57.91
N ARG A 4 79.11 32.89 -56.60
CA ARG A 4 77.94 33.31 -55.83
C ARG A 4 77.48 34.74 -56.17
N TYR A 5 76.17 34.94 -56.24
CA TYR A 5 75.54 36.25 -56.05
C TYR A 5 74.73 36.25 -54.77
N PHE A 6 75.07 37.18 -53.89
CA PHE A 6 74.27 37.65 -52.76
C PHE A 6 73.20 38.60 -53.28
N ALA A 7 71.98 38.48 -52.78
CA ALA A 7 71.15 39.63 -52.43
C ALA A 7 70.10 39.19 -51.40
N VAL A 8 70.22 39.79 -50.22
CA VAL A 8 69.35 39.65 -49.06
C VAL A 8 68.05 40.41 -49.32
N LEU A 9 66.90 39.76 -49.10
CA LEU A 9 65.64 40.46 -48.81
C LEU A 9 65.11 39.92 -47.48
N LEU A 10 65.01 40.79 -46.48
CA LEU A 10 64.31 40.53 -45.23
C LEU A 10 62.79 40.43 -45.51
N ILE A 11 62.19 39.33 -45.09
CA ILE A 11 60.73 39.16 -45.00
C ILE A 11 60.37 39.14 -43.51
N PRO A 12 59.39 39.95 -43.05
CA PRO A 12 59.01 40.00 -41.64
C PRO A 12 58.22 38.75 -41.23
N LEU A 13 58.56 38.20 -40.06
CA LEU A 13 57.80 37.16 -39.37
C LEU A 13 56.36 37.65 -39.11
N MET A 14 55.38 37.02 -39.75
CA MET A 14 53.99 37.03 -39.28
C MET A 14 53.79 35.82 -38.36
N CYS A 15 53.65 36.09 -37.07
CA CYS A 15 53.13 35.14 -36.08
C CYS A 15 51.71 34.74 -36.49
N ALA A 16 51.51 33.47 -36.86
CA ALA A 16 50.20 32.86 -36.86
C ALA A 16 49.80 32.61 -35.39
N ALA A 17 48.99 33.50 -34.83
CA ALA A 17 48.27 33.22 -33.60
C ALA A 17 47.22 32.13 -33.90
N CYS A 18 47.45 30.91 -33.42
CA CYS A 18 46.41 29.90 -33.33
C CYS A 18 45.40 30.34 -32.26
N THR A 19 44.39 31.13 -32.64
CA THR A 19 43.21 31.34 -31.81
C THR A 19 42.48 30.00 -31.72
N HIS A 20 42.65 29.27 -30.61
CA HIS A 20 41.71 28.25 -30.20
C HIS A 20 40.39 28.97 -29.93
N GLY A 21 39.52 29.04 -30.94
CA GLY A 21 38.16 29.54 -30.76
C GLY A 21 37.45 28.61 -29.80
N THR A 22 37.24 29.04 -28.56
CA THR A 22 36.24 28.47 -27.68
C THR A 22 34.91 28.58 -28.41
N GLN A 23 34.30 27.45 -28.77
CA GLN A 23 32.92 27.49 -29.27
C GLN A 23 32.05 28.14 -28.18
N PRO A 24 31.17 29.09 -28.53
CA PRO A 24 30.27 29.67 -27.56
C PRO A 24 29.38 28.58 -26.99
N ALA A 25 29.11 28.66 -25.68
CA ALA A 25 28.18 27.75 -25.03
C ALA A 25 26.80 27.83 -25.72
N SER A 26 26.21 26.69 -26.04
CA SER A 26 24.83 26.64 -26.50
C SER A 26 23.92 26.47 -25.29
N GLN A 27 22.91 27.33 -25.18
CA GLN A 27 21.83 27.20 -24.21
C GLN A 27 20.66 26.54 -24.91
N GLU A 28 20.45 25.25 -24.63
CA GLU A 28 19.30 24.52 -25.13
C GLU A 28 18.39 24.17 -23.94
N ALA A 29 17.11 24.50 -24.05
CA ALA A 29 16.12 24.14 -23.03
C ALA A 29 15.78 22.66 -23.16
N TYR A 30 16.46 21.80 -22.41
CA TYR A 30 16.15 20.38 -22.33
C TYR A 30 15.25 20.10 -21.12
N GLY A 31 13.92 20.13 -21.33
CA GLY A 31 12.96 19.80 -20.28
C GLY A 31 12.94 20.82 -19.13
N VAL A 32 12.93 20.34 -17.89
CA VAL A 32 12.83 21.18 -16.67
C VAL A 32 14.16 21.80 -16.24
N ALA A 33 15.28 21.44 -16.87
CA ALA A 33 16.60 21.97 -16.54
C ALA A 33 17.11 22.87 -17.67
N HIS A 34 17.57 24.07 -17.31
CA HIS A 34 18.36 24.89 -18.21
C HIS A 34 19.77 24.30 -18.25
N VAL A 35 20.08 23.54 -19.31
CA VAL A 35 21.37 22.87 -19.48
C VAL A 35 22.22 23.69 -20.44
N GLU A 36 23.35 24.16 -19.94
CA GLU A 36 24.38 24.81 -20.73
C GLU A 36 25.44 23.76 -21.11
N THR A 37 25.84 23.76 -22.38
CA THR A 37 26.90 22.86 -22.86
C THR A 37 28.05 23.63 -23.50
N VAL A 38 29.26 23.12 -23.33
CA VAL A 38 30.45 23.58 -24.04
C VAL A 38 31.02 22.41 -24.81
N ASN A 39 31.11 22.54 -26.15
CA ASN A 39 31.53 21.47 -27.07
C ASN A 39 30.72 20.17 -26.90
N GLY A 40 29.42 20.27 -26.61
CA GLY A 40 28.52 19.11 -26.43
C GLY A 40 28.60 18.43 -25.06
N ILE A 41 29.36 18.99 -24.11
CA ILE A 41 29.46 18.48 -22.74
C ILE A 41 28.80 19.47 -21.78
N PRO A 42 27.93 19.04 -20.85
CA PRO A 42 27.37 19.93 -19.84
C PRO A 42 28.44 20.69 -19.05
N THR A 43 28.19 21.97 -18.75
CA THR A 43 29.06 22.72 -17.83
C THR A 43 29.06 22.07 -16.44
N PRO A 44 30.05 22.36 -15.56
CA PRO A 44 30.04 21.84 -14.20
C PRO A 44 28.74 22.14 -13.44
N ALA A 45 28.19 23.35 -13.60
CA ALA A 45 26.92 23.73 -12.97
C ALA A 45 25.75 22.90 -13.52
N SER A 46 25.64 22.77 -14.86
CA SER A 46 24.58 21.96 -15.47
C SER A 46 24.74 20.47 -15.16
N SER A 47 25.96 19.96 -15.02
CA SER A 47 26.20 18.58 -14.59
C SER A 47 25.64 18.32 -13.19
N THR A 48 25.83 19.25 -12.24
CA THR A 48 25.24 19.13 -10.90
C THR A 48 23.71 19.09 -10.98
N THR A 49 23.09 20.02 -11.71
CA THR A 49 21.63 20.05 -11.90
C THR A 49 21.09 18.78 -12.55
N LEU A 50 21.83 18.19 -13.49
CA LEU A 50 21.43 16.93 -14.12
C LEU A 50 21.47 15.76 -13.13
N TYR A 51 22.48 15.68 -12.27
CA TYR A 51 22.54 14.66 -11.21
C TYR A 51 21.44 14.85 -10.16
N GLU A 52 21.18 16.08 -9.72
CA GLU A 52 20.05 16.39 -8.82
C GLU A 52 18.71 15.97 -9.43
N ALA A 53 18.50 16.21 -10.73
CA ALA A 53 17.30 15.76 -11.43
C ALA A 53 17.22 14.23 -11.51
N MET A 54 18.33 13.53 -11.78
CA MET A 54 18.39 12.07 -11.78
C MET A 54 18.00 11.49 -10.42
N ASP A 55 18.56 12.03 -9.34
CA ASP A 55 18.29 11.59 -7.97
C ASP A 55 16.83 11.90 -7.58
N TYR A 56 16.33 13.08 -7.92
CA TYR A 56 14.93 13.45 -7.70
C TYR A 56 13.95 12.48 -8.38
N TYR A 57 14.14 12.19 -9.67
CA TYR A 57 13.28 11.24 -10.38
C TYR A 57 13.42 9.81 -9.85
N GLY A 58 14.64 9.41 -9.50
CA GLY A 58 14.92 8.13 -8.84
C GLY A 58 14.16 8.00 -7.53
N ALA A 59 14.19 9.03 -6.68
CA ALA A 59 13.48 9.08 -5.41
C ALA A 59 11.96 9.00 -5.61
N VAL A 60 11.38 9.75 -6.55
CA VAL A 60 9.94 9.68 -6.84
C VAL A 60 9.52 8.25 -7.26
N LEU A 61 10.31 7.58 -8.11
CA LEU A 61 10.03 6.21 -8.52
C LEU A 61 10.23 5.20 -7.38
N ALA A 62 11.27 5.38 -6.55
CA ALA A 62 11.51 4.56 -5.38
C ALA A 62 10.37 4.66 -4.36
N TYR A 63 9.76 5.84 -4.20
CA TYR A 63 8.57 6.02 -3.36
C TYR A 63 7.40 5.14 -3.81
N LEU A 64 7.06 5.20 -5.11
CA LEU A 64 5.98 4.39 -5.69
C LEU A 64 6.28 2.89 -5.60
N TRP A 65 7.54 2.50 -5.83
CA TRP A 65 7.98 1.11 -5.72
C TRP A 65 7.84 0.56 -4.31
N ALA A 66 8.24 1.32 -3.29
CA ALA A 66 8.25 0.89 -1.90
C ALA A 66 6.87 0.87 -1.22
N MET A 67 5.83 1.37 -1.90
CA MET A 67 4.49 1.57 -1.34
C MET A 67 3.89 0.37 -0.57
N PRO A 68 3.95 -0.88 -1.09
CA PRO A 68 3.43 -2.03 -0.37
C PRO A 68 4.21 -2.25 0.93
N ALA A 69 5.53 -2.25 0.85
CA ALA A 69 6.38 -2.51 1.99
C ALA A 69 6.27 -1.43 3.07
N MET A 70 6.08 -0.16 2.68
CA MET A 70 5.92 0.95 3.62
C MET A 70 4.56 0.95 4.31
N GLY A 71 3.49 0.52 3.64
CA GLY A 71 2.19 0.30 4.30
C GLY A 71 2.27 -0.82 5.33
N LEU A 72 3.03 -1.89 5.03
CA LEU A 72 3.26 -2.97 5.96
C LEU A 72 4.14 -2.53 7.15
N LYS A 73 5.21 -1.78 6.88
CA LYS A 73 6.09 -1.22 7.90
C LYS A 73 5.37 -0.26 8.85
N GLY A 74 4.40 0.51 8.35
CA GLY A 74 3.53 1.33 9.20
C GLY A 74 2.72 0.49 10.20
N TRP A 75 2.22 -0.69 9.79
CA TRP A 75 1.55 -1.61 10.72
C TRP A 75 2.52 -2.23 11.71
N GLU A 76 3.69 -2.66 11.23
CA GLU A 76 4.75 -3.17 12.10
C GLU A 76 5.12 -2.17 13.19
N ASN A 77 5.31 -0.88 12.84
CA ASN A 77 5.58 0.18 13.81
C ASN A 77 4.43 0.33 14.82
N ALA A 78 3.17 0.19 14.37
CA ALA A 78 2.03 0.19 15.28
C ALA A 78 1.99 -1.01 16.24
N ASN A 79 2.53 -2.17 15.84
CA ASN A 79 2.74 -3.34 16.71
C ASN A 79 3.89 -3.09 17.69
N VAL A 80 5.00 -2.50 17.23
CA VAL A 80 6.15 -2.10 18.07
C VAL A 80 5.70 -1.13 19.17
N ASP A 81 4.85 -0.15 18.85
CA ASP A 81 4.27 0.79 19.83
C ASP A 81 3.45 0.10 20.93
N MET A 82 2.94 -1.11 20.67
CA MET A 82 2.25 -1.94 21.67
C MET A 82 3.19 -2.88 22.44
N GLY A 83 4.47 -2.91 22.07
CA GLY A 83 5.49 -3.80 22.63
C GLY A 83 5.66 -5.13 21.86
N ALA A 84 5.07 -5.28 20.67
CA ALA A 84 5.22 -6.46 19.81
C ALA A 84 6.18 -6.17 18.64
N ASP A 85 7.46 -6.00 18.96
CA ASP A 85 8.50 -5.82 17.95
C ASP A 85 8.84 -7.16 17.27
N PRO A 86 8.87 -7.23 15.92
CA PRO A 86 9.18 -8.46 15.19
C PRO A 86 10.59 -9.00 15.45
N SER A 87 11.52 -8.13 15.82
CA SER A 87 12.88 -8.50 16.22
C SER A 87 12.96 -9.01 17.66
N LEU A 88 11.84 -9.14 18.37
CA LEU A 88 11.79 -9.74 19.70
C LEU A 88 11.28 -11.17 19.65
N ASP A 89 10.03 -11.36 19.26
CA ASP A 89 9.39 -12.65 19.51
C ASP A 89 8.14 -12.97 18.68
N GLY A 90 7.66 -12.06 17.83
CA GLY A 90 6.49 -12.29 16.99
C GLY A 90 5.14 -12.27 17.69
N ARG A 91 5.03 -11.60 18.85
CA ARG A 91 3.78 -11.56 19.62
C ARG A 91 2.60 -11.01 18.82
N ILE A 92 1.44 -11.61 19.03
CA ILE A 92 0.20 -11.24 18.33
C ILE A 92 -0.42 -9.97 18.93
N CYS A 93 -0.89 -9.12 18.02
CA CYS A 93 -1.71 -7.94 18.31
C CYS A 93 -3.13 -8.11 17.74
N LEU A 94 -4.11 -7.75 18.57
CA LEU A 94 -5.53 -7.79 18.26
C LEU A 94 -6.06 -6.37 18.05
N TYR A 95 -6.75 -6.16 16.93
CA TYR A 95 -7.42 -4.90 16.61
C TYR A 95 -8.91 -5.16 16.41
N GLN A 96 -9.75 -4.51 17.19
CA GLN A 96 -11.19 -4.76 17.19
C GLN A 96 -12.00 -3.48 17.34
N GLY A 97 -13.15 -3.48 16.65
CA GLY A 97 -14.13 -2.41 16.75
C GLY A 97 -13.63 -1.11 16.14
N TYR A 98 -14.46 -0.09 16.23
CA TYR A 98 -14.23 1.18 15.56
C TYR A 98 -12.90 1.84 15.96
N ASP A 99 -12.63 1.99 17.26
CA ASP A 99 -11.42 2.67 17.74
C ASP A 99 -10.16 1.82 17.55
N GLY A 100 -10.23 0.51 17.80
CA GLY A 100 -9.09 -0.38 17.63
C GLY A 100 -8.68 -0.53 16.17
N ALA A 101 -9.62 -0.50 15.22
CA ALA A 101 -9.32 -0.61 13.79
C ALA A 101 -9.09 0.74 13.09
N ALA A 102 -9.35 1.89 13.74
CA ALA A 102 -9.37 3.21 13.11
C ALA A 102 -8.05 3.65 12.46
N GLY A 103 -6.92 3.07 12.86
CA GLY A 103 -5.61 3.36 12.30
C GLY A 103 -5.22 2.49 11.10
N ILE A 104 -5.99 1.46 10.78
CA ILE A 104 -5.75 0.54 9.67
C ILE A 104 -6.17 1.22 8.36
N LEU A 105 -5.45 0.96 7.26
CA LEU A 105 -5.85 1.32 5.91
C LEU A 105 -7.12 0.55 5.51
N THR A 106 -8.17 1.29 5.17
CA THR A 106 -9.46 0.79 4.67
C THR A 106 -10.00 -0.50 5.30
N PRO A 107 -10.04 -0.63 6.64
CA PRO A 107 -10.56 -1.83 7.31
C PRO A 107 -12.07 -1.95 7.08
N ASN A 108 -12.60 -3.15 7.25
CA ASN A 108 -14.00 -3.37 7.63
C ASN A 108 -14.11 -3.39 9.17
N THR A 109 -15.30 -3.13 9.72
CA THR A 109 -15.54 -3.02 11.17
C THR A 109 -16.11 -4.27 11.82
N GLU A 110 -16.41 -5.30 11.03
CA GLU A 110 -17.20 -6.46 11.47
C GLU A 110 -16.35 -7.59 12.09
N VAL A 111 -15.03 -7.49 11.99
CA VAL A 111 -14.08 -8.54 12.36
C VAL A 111 -13.07 -8.08 13.42
N THR A 112 -12.47 -9.05 14.13
CA THR A 112 -11.24 -8.81 14.90
C THR A 112 -10.05 -9.16 14.02
N TYR A 113 -9.15 -8.20 13.79
CA TYR A 113 -7.87 -8.45 13.12
C TYR A 113 -6.87 -9.03 14.12
N VAL A 114 -6.11 -10.02 13.66
CA VAL A 114 -5.08 -10.74 14.40
C VAL A 114 -3.80 -10.64 13.59
N ILE A 115 -2.84 -9.87 14.11
CA ILE A 115 -1.65 -9.45 13.37
C ILE A 115 -0.39 -9.87 14.10
N SER A 116 0.55 -10.47 13.39
CA SER A 116 1.89 -10.80 13.89
C SER A 116 2.91 -10.54 12.80
N PHE A 117 4.10 -10.10 13.21
CA PHE A 117 5.27 -9.93 12.36
C PHE A 117 6.41 -10.75 12.95
N VAL A 118 7.17 -11.44 12.12
CA VAL A 118 8.39 -12.13 12.55
C VAL A 118 9.54 -11.72 11.64
N ASP A 119 10.70 -11.45 12.23
CA ASP A 119 11.96 -11.31 11.51
C ASP A 119 12.77 -12.61 11.65
N THR A 120 12.73 -13.41 10.59
CA THR A 120 13.35 -14.74 10.54
C THR A 120 14.88 -14.68 10.48
N HIS A 121 15.46 -13.54 10.07
CA HIS A 121 16.91 -13.33 10.10
C HIS A 121 17.43 -13.24 11.55
N VAL A 122 16.62 -12.71 12.47
CA VAL A 122 17.03 -12.46 13.86
C VAL A 122 16.88 -13.71 14.74
N HIS A 123 15.72 -14.37 14.70
CA HIS A 123 15.41 -15.50 15.61
C HIS A 123 15.32 -16.86 14.93
N GLY A 124 15.51 -16.90 13.61
CA GLY A 124 15.27 -18.09 12.82
C GLY A 124 13.77 -18.36 12.61
N PRO A 125 13.41 -19.63 12.30
CA PRO A 125 12.04 -20.03 12.03
C PRO A 125 11.05 -19.71 13.16
N ALA A 126 9.80 -19.42 12.80
CA ALA A 126 8.73 -19.10 13.75
C ALA A 126 7.53 -20.03 13.59
N VAL A 127 6.75 -20.20 14.65
CA VAL A 127 5.50 -20.96 14.65
C VAL A 127 4.33 -20.01 14.73
N TRP A 128 3.34 -20.21 13.87
CA TRP A 128 2.01 -19.62 13.99
C TRP A 128 0.95 -20.68 14.12
N VAL A 129 0.01 -20.48 15.04
CA VAL A 129 -1.14 -21.36 15.24
C VAL A 129 -2.40 -20.60 14.85
N ILE A 130 -3.08 -21.09 13.83
CA ILE A 130 -4.41 -20.65 13.42
C ILE A 130 -5.40 -21.68 13.96
N PRO A 131 -6.31 -21.31 14.86
CA PRO A 131 -7.22 -22.27 15.47
C PRO A 131 -8.35 -22.65 14.48
N PRO A 132 -9.01 -23.80 14.71
CA PRO A 132 -10.25 -24.11 14.00
C PRO A 132 -11.29 -23.01 14.26
N GLY A 133 -12.11 -22.69 13.27
CA GLY A 133 -13.19 -21.70 13.37
C GLY A 133 -13.31 -20.79 12.15
N SER A 134 -14.25 -19.83 12.24
CA SER A 134 -14.51 -18.86 11.18
C SER A 134 -13.39 -17.79 11.15
N THR A 135 -12.28 -18.13 10.51
CA THR A 135 -11.14 -17.24 10.30
C THR A 135 -10.85 -17.08 8.81
N ALA A 136 -10.30 -15.95 8.39
CA ALA A 136 -9.85 -15.74 7.02
C ALA A 136 -8.69 -14.75 6.97
N GLY A 137 -7.57 -15.20 6.40
CA GLY A 137 -6.34 -14.42 6.35
C GLY A 137 -5.30 -15.08 5.48
N TYR A 138 -4.05 -14.68 5.66
CA TYR A 138 -2.93 -15.23 4.93
C TYR A 138 -1.60 -14.94 5.62
N VAL A 139 -0.59 -15.69 5.19
CA VAL A 139 0.83 -15.41 5.41
C VAL A 139 1.35 -14.63 4.21
N GLY A 140 1.90 -13.43 4.47
CA GLY A 140 2.43 -12.55 3.44
C GLY A 140 3.92 -12.25 3.62
N ASP A 141 4.57 -11.94 2.51
CA ASP A 141 5.95 -11.42 2.50
C ASP A 141 6.01 -9.90 2.76
N GLN A 142 7.21 -9.33 2.85
CA GLN A 142 7.43 -7.89 3.08
C GLN A 142 6.79 -6.99 2.01
N TRP A 143 6.48 -7.54 0.83
CA TRP A 143 5.86 -6.83 -0.28
C TRP A 143 4.35 -7.05 -0.38
N GLN A 144 3.74 -7.67 0.64
CA GLN A 144 2.33 -8.03 0.71
C GLN A 144 1.87 -9.02 -0.38
N ARG A 145 2.77 -9.86 -0.91
CA ARG A 145 2.40 -11.01 -1.75
C ARG A 145 1.97 -12.16 -0.85
N PRO A 146 0.85 -12.85 -1.12
CA PRO A 146 0.41 -13.97 -0.30
C PRO A 146 1.22 -15.23 -0.62
N ILE A 147 1.87 -15.76 0.40
CA ILE A 147 2.55 -17.06 0.35
C ILE A 147 1.51 -18.17 0.54
N LEU A 148 0.66 -18.06 1.58
CA LEU A 148 -0.36 -19.05 1.92
C LEU A 148 -1.62 -18.36 2.46
N ASP A 149 -2.78 -18.59 1.82
CA ASP A 149 -4.07 -18.22 2.40
C ASP A 149 -4.43 -19.20 3.55
N THR A 150 -5.07 -18.70 4.61
CA THR A 150 -5.40 -19.48 5.83
C THR A 150 -6.87 -19.28 6.24
N GLY A 151 -7.39 -20.22 7.03
CA GLY A 151 -8.77 -20.20 7.50
C GLY A 151 -9.73 -20.79 6.46
N VAL A 152 -10.96 -20.31 6.44
CA VAL A 152 -12.03 -20.88 5.58
C VAL A 152 -11.73 -20.76 4.08
N THR A 153 -10.83 -19.85 3.69
CA THR A 153 -10.38 -19.65 2.30
C THR A 153 -9.03 -20.31 2.02
N GLY A 154 -8.33 -20.80 3.04
CA GLY A 154 -7.04 -21.47 2.92
C GLY A 154 -7.17 -22.98 2.68
N PRO A 155 -6.06 -23.68 2.43
CA PRO A 155 -6.04 -25.14 2.33
C PRO A 155 -6.53 -25.85 3.60
N ASP A 156 -6.41 -25.20 4.77
CA ASP A 156 -6.89 -25.70 6.07
C ASP A 156 -8.42 -25.65 6.21
N ARG A 157 -9.14 -24.92 5.35
CA ARG A 157 -10.61 -24.86 5.31
C ARG A 157 -11.27 -24.51 6.65
N GLY A 158 -10.57 -23.78 7.52
CA GLY A 158 -11.06 -23.42 8.85
C GLY A 158 -11.00 -24.56 9.89
N GLU A 159 -10.35 -25.69 9.56
CA GLU A 159 -10.10 -26.79 10.50
C GLU A 159 -8.91 -26.50 11.44
N GLY A 160 -8.20 -25.39 11.20
CA GLY A 160 -7.03 -24.96 11.97
C GLY A 160 -5.73 -25.55 11.42
N VAL A 161 -4.63 -24.83 11.64
CA VAL A 161 -3.32 -25.21 11.13
C VAL A 161 -2.19 -24.66 12.02
N LYS A 162 -1.12 -25.44 12.18
CA LYS A 162 0.15 -24.97 12.73
C LYS A 162 1.12 -24.75 11.57
N LEU A 163 1.62 -23.53 11.45
CA LEU A 163 2.55 -23.12 10.42
C LEU A 163 3.95 -23.01 10.99
N LEU A 164 4.94 -23.50 10.26
CA LEU A 164 6.36 -23.27 10.49
C LEU A 164 6.87 -22.32 9.43
N ILE A 165 7.09 -21.06 9.80
CA ILE A 165 7.53 -19.98 8.95
C ILE A 165 9.05 -19.99 8.87
N VAL A 166 9.60 -20.06 7.67
CA VAL A 166 11.05 -20.16 7.41
C VAL A 166 11.47 -19.03 6.47
N GLY A 167 12.49 -18.28 6.86
CA GLY A 167 13.06 -17.20 6.04
C GLY A 167 13.98 -17.71 4.94
N PRO A 168 14.35 -16.85 3.97
CA PRO A 168 15.17 -17.22 2.81
C PRO A 168 16.60 -17.65 3.20
N GLU A 169 17.09 -17.27 4.37
CA GLU A 169 18.43 -17.59 4.87
C GLU A 169 18.42 -18.71 5.94
N ASN A 170 17.26 -19.30 6.22
CA ASN A 170 17.11 -20.34 7.22
C ASN A 170 16.84 -21.70 6.57
N GLU A 171 17.40 -22.76 7.16
CA GLU A 171 17.00 -24.13 6.84
C GLU A 171 15.72 -24.50 7.60
N VAL A 172 14.92 -25.39 7.03
CA VAL A 172 13.78 -25.99 7.73
C VAL A 172 14.33 -26.83 8.90
N PRO A 173 13.99 -26.50 10.16
CA PRO A 173 14.50 -27.22 11.31
C PRO A 173 13.85 -28.60 11.42
N ASP A 174 14.55 -29.55 12.04
CA ASP A 174 13.98 -30.87 12.35
C ASP A 174 12.70 -30.72 13.18
N HIS A 175 11.61 -31.33 12.71
CA HIS A 175 10.32 -31.31 13.38
C HIS A 175 9.57 -32.65 13.21
N ASP A 176 8.57 -32.87 14.07
CA ASP A 176 7.81 -34.13 14.15
C ASP A 176 6.74 -34.32 13.04
N GLY A 177 6.77 -33.48 12.01
CA GLY A 177 5.75 -33.45 10.94
C GLY A 177 4.43 -32.75 11.31
N SER A 178 4.29 -32.16 12.51
CA SER A 178 3.04 -31.51 12.94
C SER A 178 2.79 -30.12 12.37
N TYR A 179 3.74 -29.56 11.61
CA TYR A 179 3.66 -28.23 11.00
C TYR A 179 3.50 -28.31 9.49
N THR A 180 2.71 -27.39 8.94
CA THR A 180 2.80 -27.03 7.52
C THR A 180 3.92 -26.00 7.36
N VAL A 181 4.95 -26.36 6.57
CA VAL A 181 6.10 -25.48 6.32
C VAL A 181 5.71 -24.39 5.33
N VAL A 182 6.08 -23.14 5.62
CA VAL A 182 5.87 -21.96 4.79
C VAL A 182 7.19 -21.23 4.62
N GLU A 183 7.78 -21.35 3.43
CA GLU A 183 9.04 -20.69 3.08
C GLU A 183 8.76 -19.30 2.51
N SER A 184 9.34 -18.27 3.12
CA SER A 184 9.21 -16.88 2.71
C SER A 184 10.38 -16.45 1.83
N PRO A 185 10.13 -15.68 0.75
CA PRO A 185 11.21 -15.06 -0.02
C PRO A 185 11.80 -13.81 0.65
N THR A 186 11.27 -13.37 1.80
CA THR A 186 11.71 -12.19 2.56
C THR A 186 11.96 -12.54 4.03
N ASN A 187 12.83 -11.79 4.70
CA ASN A 187 13.20 -12.02 6.09
C ASN A 187 12.07 -11.64 7.06
N VAL A 188 11.39 -10.52 6.80
CA VAL A 188 10.19 -10.15 7.53
C VAL A 188 8.97 -10.78 6.87
N VAL A 189 8.21 -11.50 7.69
CA VAL A 189 6.98 -12.20 7.31
C VAL A 189 5.87 -11.72 8.21
N TRP A 190 4.66 -11.61 7.68
CA TRP A 190 3.50 -11.20 8.47
C TRP A 190 2.32 -12.15 8.35
N LEU A 191 1.62 -12.30 9.47
CA LEU A 191 0.31 -12.93 9.55
C LEU A 191 -0.73 -11.83 9.53
N GLY A 192 -1.49 -11.76 8.44
CA GLY A 192 -2.66 -10.91 8.30
C GLY A 192 -3.91 -11.76 8.34
N THR A 193 -4.50 -11.97 9.52
CA THR A 193 -5.72 -12.78 9.65
C THR A 193 -6.81 -12.11 10.46
N ARG A 194 -8.01 -12.68 10.36
CA ARG A 194 -9.23 -12.15 10.97
C ARG A 194 -10.01 -13.26 11.63
N ASN A 195 -10.54 -12.98 12.81
CA ASN A 195 -11.65 -13.73 13.39
C ASN A 195 -12.96 -13.11 12.91
N MET A 196 -13.75 -13.89 12.19
CA MET A 196 -15.04 -13.50 11.60
C MET A 196 -16.23 -14.04 12.40
N ALA A 197 -16.00 -14.75 13.51
CA ALA A 197 -17.08 -15.18 14.38
C ALA A 197 -17.78 -13.96 15.01
N PRO A 198 -19.12 -13.96 15.10
CA PRO A 198 -19.84 -12.95 15.86
C PRO A 198 -19.39 -12.92 17.32
N LYS A 199 -19.46 -11.75 17.96
CA LYS A 199 -19.10 -11.58 19.38
C LYS A 199 -19.83 -12.60 20.27
N GLY A 200 -19.08 -13.29 21.12
CA GLY A 200 -19.60 -14.32 22.02
C GLY A 200 -18.53 -15.37 22.35
N PRO A 201 -18.91 -16.47 23.04
CA PRO A 201 -17.95 -17.45 23.53
C PRO A 201 -17.04 -18.06 22.46
N GLU A 202 -17.55 -18.27 21.25
CA GLU A 202 -16.76 -18.80 20.14
C GLU A 202 -15.73 -17.78 19.62
N HIS A 203 -16.10 -16.50 19.56
CA HIS A 203 -15.18 -15.42 19.18
C HIS A 203 -14.05 -15.29 20.21
N ASP A 204 -14.37 -15.35 21.50
CA ASP A 204 -13.38 -15.31 22.58
C ASP A 204 -12.44 -16.52 22.53
N ARG A 205 -12.99 -17.72 22.29
CA ARG A 205 -12.21 -18.96 22.14
C ARG A 205 -11.23 -18.86 20.98
N ILE A 206 -11.68 -18.42 19.80
CA ILE A 206 -10.84 -18.25 18.61
C ILE A 206 -9.71 -17.26 18.90
N ASN A 207 -10.01 -16.08 19.45
CA ASN A 207 -8.99 -15.08 19.75
C ASN A 207 -7.95 -15.58 20.75
N ALA A 208 -8.37 -16.32 21.77
CA ALA A 208 -7.48 -16.90 22.77
C ALA A 208 -6.56 -17.98 22.15
N ALA A 209 -7.09 -18.78 21.22
CA ALA A 209 -6.42 -19.96 20.67
C ALA A 209 -5.45 -19.69 19.51
N PHE A 210 -5.46 -18.49 18.92
CA PHE A 210 -4.35 -18.08 18.04
C PHE A 210 -3.03 -18.12 18.81
N ASP A 211 -1.90 -18.43 18.17
CA ASP A 211 -0.60 -18.34 18.85
C ASP A 211 0.55 -18.01 17.90
N SER A 212 1.63 -17.48 18.46
CA SER A 212 2.84 -17.13 17.73
C SER A 212 4.06 -17.17 18.65
N TYR A 213 5.16 -17.79 18.23
CA TYR A 213 6.43 -17.82 18.95
C TYR A 213 7.59 -18.27 18.04
N PRO A 214 8.85 -17.92 18.34
CA PRO A 214 10.01 -18.48 17.62
C PRO A 214 10.09 -19.99 17.83
N PHE A 215 10.39 -20.77 16.80
CA PHE A 215 10.43 -22.23 16.85
C PHE A 215 11.39 -22.75 17.94
N GLY A 216 12.55 -22.10 18.08
CA GLY A 216 13.54 -22.41 19.13
C GLY A 216 13.14 -22.01 20.55
N SER A 217 11.96 -21.40 20.75
CA SER A 217 11.48 -20.92 22.06
C SER A 217 10.02 -21.29 22.34
N PRO A 218 9.66 -22.59 22.35
CA PRO A 218 8.27 -23.04 22.59
C PRO A 218 7.71 -22.62 23.96
N LYS A 219 8.58 -22.27 24.93
CA LYS A 219 8.18 -21.71 26.23
C LYS A 219 7.42 -20.37 26.13
N LEU A 220 7.47 -19.71 24.97
CA LEU A 220 6.74 -18.47 24.70
C LEU A 220 5.33 -18.71 24.13
N ALA A 221 4.95 -19.97 23.90
CA ALA A 221 3.60 -20.35 23.52
C ALA A 221 2.57 -19.91 24.58
N ASP A 222 1.33 -19.74 24.15
CA ASP A 222 0.17 -19.37 24.97
C ASP A 222 0.32 -18.04 25.73
N ARG A 223 1.26 -17.18 25.32
CA ARG A 223 1.42 -15.85 25.93
C ARG A 223 0.23 -14.95 25.63
N VAL A 224 -0.02 -14.02 26.55
CA VAL A 224 -1.07 -13.01 26.42
C VAL A 224 -0.87 -12.19 25.15
N LYS A 225 -1.94 -11.93 24.40
CA LYS A 225 -1.90 -11.14 23.17
C LYS A 225 -2.06 -9.66 23.52
N PHE A 226 -1.48 -8.76 22.74
CA PHE A 226 -1.73 -7.34 22.96
C PHE A 226 -3.04 -6.95 22.31
N GLN A 227 -3.84 -6.19 23.05
CA GLN A 227 -5.07 -5.61 22.54
C GLN A 227 -4.82 -4.14 22.22
N LYS A 228 -5.09 -3.71 20.99
CA LYS A 228 -5.01 -2.29 20.66
C LYS A 228 -6.09 -1.52 21.42
N GLY A 229 -5.64 -0.53 22.20
CA GLY A 229 -6.51 0.43 22.88
C GLY A 229 -7.05 1.51 21.93
N THR A 230 -7.57 2.59 22.50
CA THR A 230 -8.19 3.70 21.74
C THR A 230 -7.22 4.78 21.26
N GLY A 231 -5.92 4.60 21.51
CA GLY A 231 -4.88 5.54 21.11
C GLY A 231 -4.70 5.58 19.59
N ALA A 232 -4.52 6.78 19.04
CA ALA A 232 -4.27 6.98 17.61
C ALA A 232 -2.98 6.24 17.21
N PHE A 233 -3.09 5.37 16.21
CA PHE A 233 -1.95 4.81 15.49
C PHE A 233 -2.22 4.98 14.00
N LYS A 234 -1.16 4.91 13.21
CA LYS A 234 -1.21 5.16 11.77
C LYS A 234 -0.51 4.03 11.07
N GLN A 235 -1.28 3.14 10.45
CA GLN A 235 -0.74 2.03 9.67
C GLN A 235 -0.27 2.48 8.27
N TYR A 236 -0.79 3.60 7.76
CA TYR A 236 -0.43 4.12 6.46
C TYR A 236 1.05 4.54 6.36
N GLN A 237 1.53 4.70 5.13
CA GLN A 237 2.91 5.05 4.83
C GLN A 237 3.33 6.35 5.54
N PRO A 238 4.49 6.39 6.21
CA PRO A 238 5.01 7.62 6.81
C PRO A 238 5.35 8.67 5.74
N HIS A 239 5.37 9.95 6.15
CA HIS A 239 5.70 11.10 5.29
C HIS A 239 7.08 11.69 5.61
N GLY A 240 7.62 12.48 4.70
CA GLY A 240 8.91 13.15 4.84
C GLY A 240 10.06 12.16 5.07
N MET A 241 11.06 12.56 5.88
CA MET A 241 12.22 11.70 6.15
C MET A 241 11.92 10.38 6.85
N ALA A 242 10.81 10.29 7.60
CA ALA A 242 10.41 9.04 8.22
C ALA A 242 10.14 7.93 7.18
N PHE A 243 9.72 8.28 5.96
CA PHE A 243 9.63 7.33 4.84
C PHE A 243 10.98 6.72 4.50
N TRP A 244 11.97 7.57 4.28
CA TRP A 244 13.31 7.17 3.83
C TRP A 244 14.08 6.42 4.91
N GLU A 245 13.93 6.81 6.17
CA GLU A 245 14.49 6.10 7.32
C GLU A 245 13.92 4.68 7.44
N ASN A 246 12.60 4.53 7.30
CA ASN A 246 11.94 3.22 7.33
C ASN A 246 12.32 2.37 6.11
N LEU A 247 12.45 2.99 4.93
CA LEU A 247 12.92 2.30 3.73
C LEU A 247 14.36 1.81 3.88
N ASN A 248 15.25 2.63 4.44
CA ASN A 248 16.59 2.20 4.77
C ASN A 248 16.58 1.03 5.77
N ALA A 249 15.82 1.13 6.86
CA ALA A 249 15.72 0.04 7.85
C ALA A 249 15.27 -1.29 7.20
N MET A 250 14.33 -1.23 6.26
CA MET A 250 13.91 -2.39 5.47
C MET A 250 15.05 -2.92 4.60
N VAL A 251 15.76 -2.06 3.85
CA VAL A 251 16.89 -2.44 2.99
C VAL A 251 18.00 -3.15 3.79
N GLN A 252 18.26 -2.70 5.03
CA GLN A 252 19.27 -3.31 5.88
C GLN A 252 18.93 -4.76 6.23
N ARG A 253 17.67 -5.04 6.61
CA ARG A 253 17.25 -6.37 7.09
C ARG A 253 16.81 -7.35 6.00
N GLU A 254 16.31 -6.85 4.87
CA GLU A 254 15.73 -7.72 3.83
C GLU A 254 16.76 -8.27 2.85
N VAL A 255 16.45 -9.44 2.27
CA VAL A 255 17.19 -9.96 1.12
C VAL A 255 16.87 -9.13 -0.13
N MET A 256 17.87 -8.96 -0.99
CA MET A 256 17.70 -8.26 -2.26
C MET A 256 17.19 -9.25 -3.31
N ALA A 257 15.93 -9.11 -3.71
CA ALA A 257 15.34 -9.93 -4.75
C ALA A 257 15.76 -9.44 -6.15
N ASP A 258 15.95 -10.36 -7.10
CA ASP A 258 16.37 -10.05 -8.48
C ASP A 258 15.47 -8.99 -9.15
N ARG A 259 14.16 -9.05 -8.91
CA ARG A 259 13.18 -8.09 -9.47
C ARG A 259 13.41 -6.65 -9.02
N ASP A 260 14.14 -6.45 -7.92
CA ASP A 260 14.29 -5.17 -7.23
C ASP A 260 15.72 -4.58 -7.40
N LEU A 261 16.64 -5.27 -8.08
CA LEU A 261 18.05 -4.86 -8.23
C LEU A 261 18.25 -3.42 -8.74
N PHE A 262 17.47 -3.00 -9.73
CA PHE A 262 17.57 -1.64 -10.26
C PHE A 262 17.05 -0.58 -9.29
N PHE A 263 16.08 -0.92 -8.43
CA PHE A 263 15.66 -0.02 -7.37
C PHE A 263 16.73 0.12 -6.30
N TYR A 264 17.46 -0.95 -5.96
CA TYR A 264 18.62 -0.86 -5.07
C TYR A 264 19.74 0.00 -5.65
N ALA A 265 19.97 -0.06 -6.97
CA ALA A 265 20.92 0.82 -7.66
C ALA A 265 20.50 2.30 -7.59
N ILE A 266 19.20 2.59 -7.73
CA ILE A 266 18.66 3.95 -7.55
C ILE A 266 18.86 4.41 -6.10
N LEU A 267 18.51 3.57 -5.12
CA LEU A 267 18.63 3.88 -3.69
C LEU A 267 20.07 4.19 -3.28
N GLN A 268 21.06 3.55 -3.90
CA GLN A 268 22.47 3.81 -3.63
C GLN A 268 22.83 5.29 -3.87
N ASN A 269 22.34 5.89 -4.96
CA ASN A 269 22.58 7.32 -5.25
C ASN A 269 21.89 8.23 -4.22
N LEU A 270 20.79 7.76 -3.64
CA LEU A 270 20.06 8.46 -2.58
C LEU A 270 20.69 8.27 -1.18
N GLY A 271 21.82 7.58 -1.10
CA GLY A 271 22.52 7.30 0.16
C GLY A 271 21.97 6.09 0.95
N ILE A 272 21.04 5.33 0.38
CA ILE A 272 20.49 4.11 0.97
C ILE A 272 21.16 2.89 0.35
N GLU A 273 22.04 2.22 1.11
CA GLU A 273 22.78 1.06 0.65
C GLU A 273 22.84 -0.01 1.75
N LYS A 274 22.60 -1.27 1.40
CA LYS A 274 22.67 -2.39 2.34
C LYS A 274 24.07 -2.51 2.95
N GLY A 275 24.13 -2.62 4.27
CA GLY A 275 25.37 -2.67 5.04
C GLY A 275 25.99 -1.29 5.36
N LYS A 276 25.37 -0.18 4.94
CA LYS A 276 25.84 1.18 5.22
C LYS A 276 24.82 1.98 6.05
N PRO A 277 25.29 2.88 6.94
CA PRO A 277 24.40 3.81 7.63
C PRO A 277 23.79 4.80 6.64
N PHE A 278 22.53 5.19 6.88
CA PHE A 278 21.87 6.26 6.15
C PHE A 278 22.09 7.58 6.90
N SER A 279 22.87 8.48 6.30
CA SER A 279 23.22 9.78 6.88
C SER A 279 23.21 10.86 5.79
N PRO A 280 22.02 11.22 5.27
CA PRO A 280 21.90 12.15 4.16
C PRO A 280 22.35 13.56 4.54
N SER A 281 22.92 14.30 3.60
CA SER A 281 23.23 15.73 3.77
C SER A 281 21.94 16.57 3.87
N PRO A 282 22.01 17.83 4.35
CA PRO A 282 20.84 18.73 4.35
C PRO A 282 20.19 18.91 2.97
N GLU A 283 20.99 18.90 1.91
CA GLU A 283 20.53 18.98 0.52
C GLU A 283 19.79 17.71 0.11
N GLN A 284 20.33 16.54 0.44
CA GLN A 284 19.68 15.25 0.19
C GLN A 284 18.37 15.12 0.96
N ILE A 285 18.32 15.58 2.22
CA ILE A 285 17.07 15.61 3.01
C ILE A 285 16.00 16.42 2.29
N SER A 286 16.33 17.63 1.84
CA SER A 286 15.38 18.51 1.15
C SER A 286 14.86 17.88 -0.15
N LEU A 287 15.75 17.25 -0.93
CA LEU A 287 15.40 16.52 -2.15
C LEU A 287 14.46 15.34 -1.86
N LEU A 288 14.78 14.53 -0.85
CA LEU A 288 14.02 13.35 -0.48
C LEU A 288 12.63 13.68 0.05
N GLU A 289 12.48 14.73 0.85
CA GLU A 289 11.17 15.21 1.33
C GLU A 289 10.31 15.75 0.18
N GLU A 290 10.91 16.46 -0.77
CA GLU A 290 10.19 16.93 -1.95
C GLU A 290 9.77 15.77 -2.86
N ALA A 291 10.67 14.82 -3.10
CA ALA A 291 10.39 13.63 -3.88
C ALA A 291 9.29 12.77 -3.24
N GLU A 292 9.28 12.61 -1.90
CA GLU A 292 8.23 11.91 -1.17
C GLU A 292 6.87 12.59 -1.38
N ARG A 293 6.79 13.90 -1.20
CA ARG A 293 5.56 14.68 -1.39
C ARG A 293 5.02 14.55 -2.82
N VAL A 294 5.88 14.60 -3.83
CA VAL A 294 5.46 14.41 -5.23
C VAL A 294 5.07 12.96 -5.50
N GLY A 295 5.83 12.00 -5.00
CA GLY A 295 5.50 10.57 -5.06
C GLY A 295 4.14 10.25 -4.43
N TYR A 296 3.82 10.87 -3.28
CA TYR A 296 2.52 10.77 -2.62
C TYR A 296 1.39 11.28 -3.52
N LEU A 297 1.54 12.47 -4.10
CA LEU A 297 0.53 13.01 -5.02
C LEU A 297 0.37 12.17 -6.29
N MET A 298 1.47 11.60 -6.80
CA MET A 298 1.41 10.63 -7.90
C MET A 298 0.67 9.36 -7.50
N ALA A 299 0.87 8.86 -6.26
CA ALA A 299 0.15 7.72 -5.73
C ALA A 299 -1.35 7.98 -5.57
N VAL A 300 -1.72 9.14 -5.03
CA VAL A 300 -3.12 9.60 -4.92
C VAL A 300 -3.75 9.63 -6.32
N ASN A 301 -3.09 10.27 -7.30
CA ASN A 301 -3.62 10.35 -8.66
C ASN A 301 -3.73 8.96 -9.32
N ASN A 302 -2.69 8.13 -9.19
CA ASN A 302 -2.68 6.76 -9.70
C ASN A 302 -3.78 5.89 -9.06
N SER A 303 -4.21 6.22 -7.84
CA SER A 303 -5.25 5.51 -7.10
C SER A 303 -6.65 6.04 -7.32
N PHE A 304 -6.87 7.35 -7.34
CA PHE A 304 -8.22 7.91 -7.39
C PHE A 304 -8.67 8.21 -8.82
N LYS A 305 -7.73 8.34 -9.76
CA LYS A 305 -7.97 8.55 -11.20
C LYS A 305 -7.34 7.45 -12.04
N LYS A 306 -7.33 6.21 -11.52
CA LYS A 306 -6.72 4.99 -12.11
C LYS A 306 -6.83 4.98 -13.65
N ARG A 307 -5.66 5.00 -14.30
CA ARG A 307 -5.52 4.83 -15.77
C ARG A 307 -5.11 3.41 -16.19
N ILE A 308 -5.18 2.47 -15.24
CA ILE A 308 -4.85 1.06 -15.44
C ILE A 308 -6.01 0.41 -16.21
N ASP A 309 -5.68 -0.41 -17.20
CA ASP A 309 -6.69 -1.12 -17.99
C ASP A 309 -7.58 -1.99 -17.10
N GLY A 310 -8.89 -1.92 -17.32
CA GLY A 310 -9.88 -2.63 -16.51
C GLY A 310 -10.14 -2.03 -15.12
N ALA A 311 -9.50 -0.92 -14.75
CA ALA A 311 -9.74 -0.28 -13.45
C ALA A 311 -11.15 0.31 -13.33
N ARG A 312 -11.72 0.89 -14.39
CA ARG A 312 -13.10 1.37 -14.37
C ARG A 312 -14.06 0.18 -14.55
N TYR A 313 -14.93 -0.07 -13.57
CA TYR A 313 -15.77 -1.28 -13.55
C TYR A 313 -16.93 -1.18 -14.53
N TYR A 314 -17.73 -0.10 -14.45
CA TYR A 314 -18.77 0.22 -15.43
C TYR A 314 -18.29 1.35 -16.34
N PRO A 315 -18.43 1.25 -17.68
CA PRO A 315 -17.95 2.29 -18.60
C PRO A 315 -18.52 3.69 -18.34
N ASP A 316 -19.78 3.74 -17.90
CA ASP A 316 -20.61 4.93 -17.70
C ASP A 316 -20.84 5.27 -16.21
N ARG A 317 -20.03 4.72 -15.30
CA ARG A 317 -20.04 5.08 -13.87
C ARG A 317 -18.64 5.45 -13.39
N ARG A 318 -18.56 6.02 -12.19
CA ARG A 318 -17.32 6.41 -11.49
C ARG A 318 -16.86 5.38 -10.46
N TRP A 319 -17.32 4.14 -10.57
CA TRP A 319 -16.86 3.02 -9.75
C TRP A 319 -15.63 2.35 -10.37
N TYR A 320 -14.57 2.25 -9.58
CA TYR A 320 -13.32 1.60 -9.95
C TYR A 320 -13.10 0.31 -9.16
N VAL A 321 -12.49 -0.69 -9.78
CA VAL A 321 -11.94 -1.86 -9.08
C VAL A 321 -10.82 -1.36 -8.17
N ALA A 322 -11.04 -1.43 -6.86
CA ALA A 322 -10.07 -0.94 -5.89
C ALA A 322 -8.85 -1.87 -5.85
N LEU A 323 -9.07 -3.16 -5.60
CA LEU A 323 -8.05 -4.20 -5.64
C LEU A 323 -7.69 -4.53 -7.10
N ILE A 324 -6.84 -3.71 -7.71
CA ILE A 324 -6.47 -3.82 -9.14
C ILE A 324 -5.26 -4.72 -9.38
N ASN A 325 -4.30 -4.79 -8.46
CA ASN A 325 -3.16 -5.69 -8.58
C ASN A 325 -3.58 -7.17 -8.43
N THR A 326 -2.79 -8.06 -9.01
CA THR A 326 -2.81 -9.49 -8.75
C THR A 326 -2.04 -9.83 -7.47
N PRO A 327 -2.38 -10.93 -6.79
CA PRO A 327 -1.64 -11.43 -5.63
C PRO A 327 -0.13 -11.59 -5.88
N ASP A 328 0.26 -12.09 -7.06
CA ASP A 328 1.66 -12.37 -7.39
C ASP A 328 2.43 -11.11 -7.84
N GLN A 329 1.72 -10.00 -8.08
CA GLN A 329 2.26 -8.70 -8.50
C GLN A 329 3.01 -8.72 -9.84
N VAL A 330 2.60 -9.62 -10.74
CA VAL A 330 3.24 -9.81 -12.04
C VAL A 330 2.20 -10.08 -13.12
N GLN A 331 2.42 -9.47 -14.27
CA GLN A 331 1.69 -9.69 -15.51
C GLN A 331 2.59 -10.45 -16.50
N PRO A 332 2.04 -11.04 -17.58
CA PRO A 332 2.84 -11.81 -18.54
C PRO A 332 4.02 -11.06 -19.16
N THR A 333 3.99 -9.72 -19.18
CA THR A 333 5.00 -8.88 -19.84
C THR A 333 5.70 -7.89 -18.91
N HIS A 334 5.25 -7.72 -17.66
CA HIS A 334 5.78 -6.71 -16.74
C HIS A 334 5.40 -6.99 -15.27
N GLY A 335 6.11 -6.37 -14.34
CA GLY A 335 5.70 -6.34 -12.93
C GLY A 335 4.64 -5.26 -12.66
N GLU A 336 3.80 -5.47 -11.67
CA GLU A 336 2.65 -4.61 -11.34
C GLU A 336 3.04 -3.39 -10.48
N LEU A 337 4.00 -2.58 -10.94
CA LEU A 337 4.51 -1.44 -10.18
C LEU A 337 3.41 -0.42 -9.85
N PHE A 338 2.60 -0.04 -10.83
CA PHE A 338 1.57 0.99 -10.66
C PHE A 338 0.27 0.43 -10.11
N GLU A 339 -0.06 -0.82 -10.40
CA GLU A 339 -1.23 -1.51 -9.87
C GLU A 339 -1.06 -1.73 -8.36
N ARG A 340 0.12 -2.20 -7.92
CA ARG A 340 0.41 -2.39 -6.50
C ARG A 340 0.53 -1.05 -5.78
N ALA A 341 1.15 -0.04 -6.40
CA ALA A 341 1.15 1.32 -5.83
C ALA A 341 -0.28 1.86 -5.72
N SER A 342 -1.16 1.57 -6.67
CA SER A 342 -2.55 2.02 -6.59
C SER A 342 -3.30 1.35 -5.43
N TRP A 343 -3.26 0.03 -5.31
CA TRP A 343 -3.99 -0.67 -4.26
C TRP A 343 -3.39 -0.40 -2.87
N PHE A 344 -2.07 -0.49 -2.73
CA PHE A 344 -1.41 -0.36 -1.44
C PHE A 344 -1.24 1.09 -0.98
N HIS A 345 -1.53 2.08 -1.82
CA HIS A 345 -1.73 3.46 -1.36
C HIS A 345 -2.90 3.55 -0.39
N GLU A 346 -4.03 2.92 -0.73
CA GLU A 346 -5.32 3.06 -0.05
C GLU A 346 -5.72 1.85 0.81
N ALA A 347 -5.07 0.69 0.64
CA ALA A 347 -5.44 -0.54 1.31
C ALA A 347 -4.23 -1.38 1.74
N ILE A 348 -4.51 -2.41 2.54
CA ILE A 348 -3.53 -3.38 3.01
C ILE A 348 -4.01 -4.80 2.71
N GLY A 349 -3.07 -5.62 2.25
CA GLY A 349 -3.21 -7.02 1.92
C GLY A 349 -3.87 -7.31 0.58
N SER A 350 -3.46 -8.41 -0.06
CA SER A 350 -3.93 -8.82 -1.38
C SER A 350 -3.93 -10.35 -1.45
N THR A 351 -4.98 -10.99 -0.92
CA THR A 351 -5.07 -12.46 -0.93
C THR A 351 -5.67 -12.98 -2.23
N ARG A 352 -5.46 -14.27 -2.52
CA ARG A 352 -6.10 -14.91 -3.67
C ARG A 352 -7.62 -14.93 -3.50
N ALA A 353 -8.10 -15.13 -2.28
CA ALA A 353 -9.52 -15.07 -1.95
C ALA A 353 -10.19 -13.68 -2.05
N MET A 354 -9.42 -12.59 -2.01
CA MET A 354 -9.93 -11.23 -2.21
C MET A 354 -10.08 -10.88 -3.71
N LYS A 355 -9.38 -11.58 -4.60
CA LYS A 355 -9.36 -11.32 -6.05
C LYS A 355 -10.25 -12.30 -6.81
N LEU A 356 -11.57 -12.11 -6.71
CA LEU A 356 -12.54 -12.96 -7.39
C LEU A 356 -12.75 -12.57 -8.86
N SER A 357 -12.78 -13.56 -9.74
CA SER A 357 -13.14 -13.40 -11.16
C SER A 357 -14.48 -14.05 -11.53
N LYS A 358 -15.11 -14.76 -10.59
CA LYS A 358 -16.38 -15.47 -10.74
C LYS A 358 -17.07 -15.64 -9.38
N PRO A 359 -18.36 -16.04 -9.33
CA PRO A 359 -19.06 -16.28 -8.08
C PRO A 359 -18.34 -17.28 -7.17
N GLY A 360 -18.34 -17.00 -5.87
CA GLY A 360 -17.68 -17.84 -4.88
C GLY A 360 -17.48 -17.16 -3.54
N PRO A 361 -16.92 -17.88 -2.57
CA PRO A 361 -16.58 -17.33 -1.26
C PRO A 361 -15.51 -16.25 -1.40
N GLY A 362 -15.65 -15.17 -0.64
CA GLY A 362 -14.75 -14.02 -0.67
C GLY A 362 -15.53 -12.71 -0.81
N SER A 363 -14.88 -11.70 -1.37
CA SER A 363 -15.45 -10.36 -1.44
C SER A 363 -14.92 -9.57 -2.63
N THR A 364 -15.70 -8.60 -3.11
CA THR A 364 -15.29 -7.63 -4.14
C THR A 364 -15.32 -6.21 -3.59
N TYR A 365 -14.57 -5.31 -4.25
CA TYR A 365 -14.32 -3.95 -3.76
C TYR A 365 -14.42 -2.95 -4.91
N LEU A 366 -15.47 -2.13 -4.91
CA LEU A 366 -15.60 -0.99 -5.81
C LEU A 366 -15.35 0.31 -5.05
N GLY A 367 -14.41 1.13 -5.52
CA GLY A 367 -14.12 2.45 -4.96
C GLY A 367 -14.73 3.57 -5.78
N GLN A 368 -15.27 4.58 -5.11
CA GLN A 368 -15.61 5.87 -5.71
C GLN A 368 -14.92 6.99 -4.91
N TYR A 369 -14.20 7.86 -5.63
CA TYR A 369 -13.29 8.85 -5.04
C TYR A 369 -13.66 10.29 -5.41
N GLU A 370 -14.48 10.46 -6.45
CA GLU A 370 -14.87 11.74 -7.02
C GLU A 370 -16.30 11.66 -7.57
N ASP A 371 -16.92 12.83 -7.68
CA ASP A 371 -18.23 13.01 -8.30
C ASP A 371 -18.16 12.97 -9.85
N SER A 372 -19.30 13.22 -10.49
CA SER A 372 -19.41 13.22 -11.96
C SER A 372 -18.52 14.27 -12.65
N GLN A 373 -18.19 15.37 -11.95
CA GLN A 373 -17.34 16.46 -12.43
C GLN A 373 -15.85 16.22 -12.17
N GLY A 374 -15.50 15.13 -11.49
CA GLY A 374 -14.12 14.82 -11.12
C GLY A 374 -13.62 15.60 -9.89
N ILE A 375 -14.55 16.07 -9.06
CA ILE A 375 -14.30 16.75 -7.79
C ILE A 375 -14.36 15.71 -6.67
N GLY A 376 -13.35 15.68 -5.80
CA GLY A 376 -13.34 14.80 -4.62
C GLY A 376 -14.46 15.16 -3.64
N PHE A 377 -14.93 14.18 -2.86
CA PHE A 377 -16.06 14.43 -1.95
C PHE A 377 -15.67 15.30 -0.74
N ASP A 378 -16.45 16.36 -0.52
CA ASP A 378 -16.28 17.34 0.57
C ASP A 378 -17.17 16.97 1.75
N GLY A 379 -16.58 16.63 2.91
CA GLY A 379 -17.34 16.26 4.10
C GLY A 379 -18.29 17.34 4.66
N GLY A 380 -18.18 18.59 4.20
CA GLY A 380 -19.13 19.66 4.51
C GLY A 380 -20.39 19.68 3.64
N LYS A 381 -20.50 18.79 2.65
CA LYS A 381 -21.66 18.67 1.76
C LYS A 381 -22.45 17.40 2.05
N ASN A 382 -23.70 17.38 1.59
CA ASN A 382 -24.56 16.21 1.66
C ASN A 382 -24.53 15.46 0.33
N TYR A 383 -24.43 14.15 0.41
CA TYR A 383 -24.41 13.23 -0.74
C TYR A 383 -25.41 12.11 -0.51
N ARG A 384 -25.87 11.52 -1.62
CA ARG A 384 -26.71 10.32 -1.61
C ARG A 384 -26.16 9.25 -2.55
N LEU A 385 -26.37 8.00 -2.17
CA LEU A 385 -26.21 6.83 -3.03
C LEU A 385 -27.53 6.05 -3.02
N VAL A 386 -28.11 5.82 -4.20
CA VAL A 386 -29.24 4.89 -4.34
C VAL A 386 -28.68 3.53 -4.73
N VAL A 387 -28.65 2.58 -3.78
CA VAL A 387 -28.27 1.19 -4.05
C VAL A 387 -29.46 0.51 -4.74
N PRO A 388 -29.31 -0.03 -5.97
CA PRO A 388 -30.38 -0.73 -6.65
C PRO A 388 -30.86 -1.95 -5.87
N ALA A 389 -32.11 -2.36 -6.10
CA ALA A 389 -32.65 -3.62 -5.59
C ALA A 389 -31.84 -4.84 -6.06
N ASP A 390 -32.12 -6.00 -5.48
CA ASP A 390 -31.52 -7.30 -5.86
C ASP A 390 -29.99 -7.30 -5.87
N VAL A 391 -29.38 -6.65 -4.86
CA VAL A 391 -27.92 -6.58 -4.72
C VAL A 391 -27.31 -7.99 -4.78
N PRO A 392 -26.35 -8.26 -5.67
CA PRO A 392 -25.81 -9.60 -5.91
C PRO A 392 -24.78 -10.01 -4.84
N ALA A 393 -25.15 -9.92 -3.57
CA ALA A 393 -24.38 -10.43 -2.43
C ALA A 393 -25.01 -11.72 -1.89
N GLY A 394 -24.21 -12.77 -1.70
CA GLY A 394 -24.65 -14.02 -1.09
C GLY A 394 -24.83 -13.90 0.42
N GLN A 395 -24.01 -13.06 1.08
CA GLN A 395 -24.07 -12.82 2.52
C GLN A 395 -24.63 -11.43 2.82
N PHE A 396 -23.89 -10.39 2.48
CA PHE A 396 -24.28 -9.00 2.71
C PHE A 396 -23.48 -8.05 1.82
N TRP A 397 -23.94 -6.80 1.73
CA TRP A 397 -23.17 -5.71 1.12
C TRP A 397 -22.88 -4.63 2.15
N ALA A 398 -21.84 -3.83 1.91
CA ALA A 398 -21.46 -2.73 2.79
C ALA A 398 -20.94 -1.52 2.00
N LEU A 399 -21.28 -0.31 2.46
CA LEU A 399 -20.65 0.94 2.07
C LEU A 399 -19.85 1.45 3.27
N THR A 400 -18.54 1.62 3.10
CA THR A 400 -17.66 2.15 4.16
C THR A 400 -16.99 3.43 3.69
N VAL A 401 -17.00 4.47 4.52
CA VAL A 401 -16.46 5.80 4.22
C VAL A 401 -15.11 5.98 4.92
N TYR A 402 -14.14 6.50 4.17
CA TYR A 402 -12.76 6.67 4.60
C TYR A 402 -12.34 8.11 4.40
N GLU A 403 -11.49 8.63 5.30
CA GLU A 403 -10.86 9.93 5.10
C GLU A 403 -9.82 9.83 3.98
N SER A 404 -9.84 10.76 3.03
CA SER A 404 -8.97 10.69 1.84
C SER A 404 -7.49 10.85 2.14
N ASP A 405 -7.13 11.62 3.17
CA ASP A 405 -5.73 11.86 3.53
C ASP A 405 -5.11 10.68 4.28
N SER A 406 -5.78 10.18 5.31
CA SER A 406 -5.28 9.05 6.12
C SER A 406 -5.60 7.68 5.50
N ARG A 407 -6.61 7.61 4.61
CA ARG A 407 -7.17 6.39 4.04
C ARG A 407 -7.65 5.40 5.09
N THR A 408 -8.00 5.90 6.28
CA THR A 408 -8.57 5.12 7.37
C THR A 408 -10.03 5.50 7.61
N LEU A 409 -10.71 4.81 8.53
CA LEU A 409 -12.14 5.02 8.81
C LEU A 409 -12.41 6.49 9.11
N ILE A 410 -13.44 7.06 8.47
CA ILE A 410 -13.86 8.43 8.80
C ILE A 410 -14.23 8.51 10.27
N ARG A 411 -13.63 9.49 10.97
CA ARG A 411 -13.81 9.71 12.40
C ARG A 411 -15.00 10.62 12.65
N ASN A 412 -16.04 10.13 13.32
CA ASN A 412 -17.24 10.90 13.64
C ASN A 412 -17.80 10.59 15.03
N GLN A 413 -18.75 11.42 15.47
CA GLN A 413 -19.34 11.31 16.81
C GLN A 413 -20.19 10.04 16.96
N GLN A 414 -20.77 9.55 15.85
CA GLN A 414 -21.55 8.32 15.80
C GLN A 414 -20.70 7.06 15.98
N LYS A 415 -19.37 7.16 15.85
CA LYS A 415 -18.45 6.02 15.74
C LYS A 415 -18.90 5.03 14.66
N LYS A 416 -19.39 5.55 13.54
CA LYS A 416 -19.98 4.78 12.44
C LYS A 416 -19.40 5.26 11.12
N ALA A 417 -18.54 4.43 10.53
CA ALA A 417 -17.98 4.67 9.19
C ALA A 417 -18.54 3.71 8.14
N GLU A 418 -19.41 2.77 8.53
CA GLU A 418 -19.97 1.75 7.66
C GLU A 418 -21.50 1.68 7.79
N ILE A 419 -22.15 1.43 6.66
CA ILE A 419 -23.52 0.92 6.59
C ILE A 419 -23.48 -0.40 5.83
N ASN A 420 -24.11 -1.43 6.37
CA ASN A 420 -24.16 -2.75 5.74
C ASN A 420 -25.56 -3.35 5.85
N SER A 421 -25.87 -4.32 4.99
CA SER A 421 -27.21 -4.92 4.89
C SER A 421 -27.55 -5.93 6.00
N LEU A 422 -26.64 -6.19 6.94
CA LEU A 422 -26.93 -6.96 8.16
C LEU A 422 -27.49 -6.07 9.27
N ASN A 423 -27.26 -4.77 9.19
CA ASN A 423 -27.76 -3.78 10.14
C ASN A 423 -29.19 -3.34 9.80
N ASN A 424 -29.79 -2.53 10.68
CA ASN A 424 -31.15 -1.98 10.54
C ASN A 424 -31.24 -0.88 9.47
N VAL A 425 -30.85 -1.18 8.23
CA VAL A 425 -30.97 -0.27 7.09
C VAL A 425 -32.42 -0.25 6.60
N THR A 426 -32.94 0.94 6.34
CA THR A 426 -34.30 1.15 5.86
C THR A 426 -34.31 1.05 4.33
N ALA A 427 -34.99 0.04 3.79
CA ALA A 427 -35.22 -0.09 2.35
C ALA A 427 -36.41 0.78 1.90
N ASN A 428 -36.40 1.19 0.64
CA ASN A 428 -37.50 1.86 -0.03
C ASN A 428 -38.56 0.83 -0.48
N ASP A 429 -39.78 1.29 -0.78
CA ASP A 429 -40.90 0.43 -1.20
C ASP A 429 -40.62 -0.33 -2.52
N ASP A 430 -39.74 0.20 -3.37
CA ASP A 430 -39.32 -0.42 -4.64
C ASP A 430 -38.15 -1.42 -4.48
N GLY A 431 -37.74 -1.70 -3.24
CA GLY A 431 -36.63 -2.60 -2.92
C GLY A 431 -35.24 -1.97 -3.03
N THR A 432 -35.12 -0.72 -3.46
CA THR A 432 -33.85 0.02 -3.43
C THR A 432 -33.49 0.44 -2.00
N THR A 433 -32.27 0.92 -1.78
CA THR A 433 -31.84 1.47 -0.49
C THR A 433 -31.10 2.79 -0.72
N THR A 434 -31.60 3.88 -0.13
CA THR A 434 -30.93 5.18 -0.21
C THR A 434 -30.01 5.38 0.99
N LEU A 435 -28.73 5.62 0.74
CA LEU A 435 -27.71 5.92 1.74
C LEU A 435 -27.32 7.40 1.67
N TYR A 436 -26.99 7.99 2.81
CA TYR A 436 -26.61 9.38 2.94
C TYR A 436 -25.24 9.53 3.58
N ILE A 437 -24.45 10.47 3.07
CA ILE A 437 -23.14 10.84 3.60
C ILE A 437 -23.11 12.36 3.70
N GLY A 438 -22.89 12.91 4.89
CA GLY A 438 -22.92 14.37 5.08
C GLY A 438 -22.89 14.79 6.54
N PRO A 439 -22.87 16.11 6.84
CA PRO A 439 -22.84 16.63 8.20
C PRO A 439 -24.10 16.36 9.02
N ASP A 440 -25.26 16.24 8.35
CA ASP A 440 -26.56 16.06 9.00
C ASP A 440 -27.37 14.93 8.34
N SER A 441 -28.07 14.15 9.17
CA SER A 441 -29.01 13.13 8.68
C SER A 441 -30.26 13.79 8.11
N PRO A 442 -30.76 13.33 6.95
CA PRO A 442 -32.16 13.54 6.61
C PRO A 442 -33.05 12.92 7.69
N LYS A 443 -34.20 13.57 7.96
CA LYS A 443 -35.15 13.15 8.99
C LYS A 443 -35.65 11.72 8.74
N GLY A 444 -35.47 10.83 9.72
CA GLY A 444 -35.93 9.44 9.65
C GLY A 444 -35.00 8.50 8.87
N MET A 445 -33.81 8.98 8.47
CA MET A 445 -32.80 8.23 7.74
C MET A 445 -31.51 8.01 8.55
N GLU A 446 -31.59 8.13 9.88
CA GLU A 446 -30.43 8.08 10.77
C GLU A 446 -29.70 6.71 10.70
N SER A 447 -30.43 5.63 10.40
CA SER A 447 -29.84 4.30 10.15
C SER A 447 -29.09 4.21 8.82
N ASN A 448 -29.50 4.98 7.81
CA ASN A 448 -28.95 4.99 6.45
C ASN A 448 -27.90 6.09 6.23
N TRP A 449 -27.48 6.77 7.29
CA TRP A 449 -26.57 7.90 7.21
C TRP A 449 -25.21 7.62 7.88
N ILE A 450 -24.14 8.19 7.29
CA ILE A 450 -22.80 8.28 7.86
C ILE A 450 -22.44 9.76 8.01
N GLN A 451 -22.16 10.18 9.25
CA GLN A 451 -21.74 11.55 9.53
C GLN A 451 -20.35 11.85 8.98
N THR A 452 -20.25 12.99 8.31
CA THR A 452 -19.00 13.68 7.93
C THR A 452 -18.98 15.08 8.55
N ALA A 453 -17.91 15.84 8.34
CA ALA A 453 -17.83 17.22 8.77
C ALA A 453 -17.02 18.06 7.78
N GLN A 454 -17.17 19.39 7.85
CA GLN A 454 -16.37 20.30 7.05
C GLN A 454 -14.87 20.06 7.29
N GLY A 455 -14.11 19.93 6.20
CA GLY A 455 -12.68 19.61 6.23
C GLY A 455 -12.36 18.10 6.25
N GLN A 456 -13.37 17.22 6.41
CA GLN A 456 -13.20 15.77 6.29
C GLN A 456 -13.47 15.31 4.85
N ASN A 457 -12.47 15.45 3.97
CA ASN A 457 -12.58 14.92 2.62
C ASN A 457 -12.57 13.39 2.67
N TRP A 458 -13.35 12.74 1.79
CA TRP A 458 -13.56 11.31 1.89
C TRP A 458 -13.66 10.59 0.54
N PHE A 459 -13.49 9.28 0.60
CA PHE A 459 -13.82 8.34 -0.46
C PHE A 459 -14.50 7.12 0.15
N THR A 460 -15.01 6.22 -0.68
CA THR A 460 -15.74 5.06 -0.17
C THR A 460 -15.47 3.80 -0.96
N TYR A 461 -15.59 2.66 -0.27
CA TYR A 461 -15.73 1.35 -0.89
C TYR A 461 -17.14 0.81 -0.73
N PHE A 462 -17.68 0.29 -1.83
CA PHE A 462 -18.82 -0.63 -1.83
C PHE A 462 -18.30 -2.06 -1.93
N ARG A 463 -18.64 -2.89 -0.94
CA ARG A 463 -18.22 -4.29 -0.84
C ARG A 463 -19.39 -5.23 -1.01
N LEU A 464 -19.18 -6.29 -1.78
CA LEU A 464 -20.08 -7.45 -1.82
C LEU A 464 -19.38 -8.63 -1.16
N TYR A 465 -20.04 -9.27 -0.20
CA TYR A 465 -19.57 -10.51 0.41
C TYR A 465 -20.30 -11.69 -0.22
N GLU A 466 -19.52 -12.63 -0.75
CA GLU A 466 -19.98 -13.73 -1.60
C GLU A 466 -20.70 -13.23 -2.87
N PRO A 467 -20.02 -12.47 -3.74
CA PRO A 467 -20.63 -11.86 -4.92
C PRO A 467 -21.22 -12.91 -5.87
N ARG A 468 -22.39 -12.61 -6.44
CA ARG A 468 -23.13 -13.47 -7.37
C ARG A 468 -22.95 -13.03 -8.83
N GLN A 469 -23.42 -13.87 -9.75
CA GLN A 469 -23.23 -13.71 -11.19
C GLN A 469 -23.59 -12.31 -11.75
N PRO A 470 -24.68 -11.63 -11.32
CA PRO A 470 -25.04 -10.30 -11.82
C PRO A 470 -23.98 -9.21 -11.58
N TYR A 471 -23.08 -9.40 -10.62
CA TYR A 471 -21.92 -8.53 -10.44
C TYR A 471 -20.96 -8.71 -11.62
N PHE A 472 -20.55 -9.95 -11.92
CA PHE A 472 -19.47 -10.27 -12.86
C PHE A 472 -19.85 -10.05 -14.32
N ASP A 473 -21.09 -10.35 -14.70
CA ASP A 473 -21.59 -10.05 -16.06
C ASP A 473 -22.06 -8.60 -16.21
N LYS A 474 -22.00 -7.81 -15.12
CA LYS A 474 -22.38 -6.40 -15.05
C LYS A 474 -23.85 -6.14 -15.36
N SER A 475 -24.74 -7.13 -15.16
CA SER A 475 -26.19 -6.93 -15.32
C SER A 475 -26.81 -6.15 -14.17
N TRP A 476 -26.20 -6.17 -12.98
CA TRP A 476 -26.52 -5.27 -11.87
C TRP A 476 -25.56 -4.07 -11.89
N VAL A 477 -26.10 -2.84 -11.86
CA VAL A 477 -25.31 -1.61 -12.01
C VAL A 477 -25.52 -0.70 -10.82
N LEU A 478 -24.45 -0.50 -10.03
CA LEU A 478 -24.46 0.44 -8.91
C LEU A 478 -24.53 1.89 -9.44
N ASN A 479 -25.44 2.69 -8.87
CA ASN A 479 -25.53 4.12 -9.19
C ASN A 479 -24.30 4.87 -8.66
N ASP A 480 -23.95 5.99 -9.29
CA ASP A 480 -22.93 6.89 -8.75
C ASP A 480 -23.47 7.66 -7.53
N ILE A 481 -22.56 8.05 -6.64
CA ILE A 481 -22.85 9.00 -5.57
C ILE A 481 -23.12 10.39 -6.18
N GLU A 482 -24.17 11.04 -5.69
CA GLU A 482 -24.60 12.36 -6.14
C GLU A 482 -24.59 13.36 -4.98
N GLN A 483 -24.08 14.56 -5.23
CA GLN A 483 -24.23 15.66 -4.28
C GLN A 483 -25.71 16.09 -4.23
N MET A 484 -26.22 16.31 -3.02
CA MET A 484 -27.55 16.87 -2.81
C MET A 484 -27.53 18.39 -3.00
N PRO A 485 -28.68 18.99 -3.41
CA PRO A 485 -28.80 20.44 -3.61
C PRO A 485 -28.47 21.30 -2.39
#